data_AF-A0AAD3AYA4-F1
#
_entry.id   AF-A0AAD3AYA4-F1
#
_cell.length_a   1.000
_cell.length_b   1.000
_cell.length_c   1.000
_cell.angle_alpha   90.00
_cell.angle_beta   90.00
_cell.angle_gamma   90.00
#
_symmetry.space_group_name_H-M   'P 1'
#
loop_
_entity.id
_entity.type
_entity.pdbx_description
1 polymer ?
#
loop_
_entity_poly.entity_id
_entity_poly.type
_entity_poly.pdbx_seq_one_letter_code
_entity_poly.pdbx_strand_id
1 'polypeptide(L)'
;MTEVEHLDCELWERVRFSVSAGGDNPKAWDTAIRNATVVLEDRMRKLGNIDNINQKATGNGIVNLIFGSNKSLQKDKLPSEELEAYRDLYSGKMKLFRNRYAHRFIDPKPEEGGEIIVFINLLLKMLDNLDWETENENT
;
A
#
# COMPACT_ATOMS: atom_id res chain seq x y z
N MET A 1 -13.38 1.12 21.33
CA MET A 1 -13.06 1.95 20.13
C MET A 1 -11.55 2.21 20.01
N THR A 2 -10.74 1.29 20.53
CA THR A 2 -9.26 1.35 20.61
C THR A 2 -8.56 0.94 19.31
N GLU A 3 -9.24 0.23 18.41
CA GLU A 3 -8.63 -0.22 17.14
C GLU A 3 -8.40 0.93 16.14
N VAL A 4 -9.15 2.02 16.25
CA VAL A 4 -9.06 3.17 15.32
C VAL A 4 -7.82 4.04 15.58
N GLU A 5 -7.36 4.13 16.83
CA GLU A 5 -6.22 4.97 17.21
C GLU A 5 -4.88 4.48 16.63
N HIS A 6 -4.81 3.21 16.21
CA HIS A 6 -3.60 2.61 15.67
C HIS A 6 -3.54 2.58 14.14
N LEU A 7 -4.59 3.02 13.45
CA LEU A 7 -4.59 3.15 11.99
C LEU A 7 -3.96 4.47 11.57
N ASP A 8 -3.24 4.44 10.45
CA ASP A 8 -2.81 5.65 9.74
C ASP A 8 -4.03 6.56 9.47
N CYS A 9 -3.88 7.86 9.72
CA CYS A 9 -4.98 8.82 9.64
C CYS A 9 -5.59 8.89 8.23
N GLU A 10 -4.75 8.90 7.19
CA GLU A 10 -5.20 8.94 5.80
C GLU A 10 -5.93 7.65 5.42
N LEU A 11 -5.40 6.50 5.87
CA LEU A 11 -6.07 5.22 5.73
C LEU A 11 -7.46 5.25 6.36
N TRP A 12 -7.56 5.66 7.63
CA TRP A 12 -8.82 5.72 8.36
C TRP A 12 -9.83 6.63 7.66
N GLU A 13 -9.43 7.84 7.27
CA GLU A 13 -10.30 8.79 6.57
C GLU A 13 -10.89 8.19 5.28
N ARG A 14 -10.11 7.42 4.53
CA ARG A 14 -10.50 6.83 3.25
C ARG A 14 -11.40 5.59 3.39
N VAL A 15 -11.37 4.89 4.53
CA VAL A 15 -12.14 3.65 4.73
C VAL A 15 -13.31 3.79 5.70
N ARG A 16 -13.31 4.79 6.60
CA ARG A 16 -14.25 4.86 7.73
C ARG A 16 -15.72 4.79 7.35
N PHE A 17 -16.13 5.43 6.25
CA PHE A 17 -17.52 5.42 5.83
C PHE A 17 -17.94 4.06 5.27
N SER A 18 -17.06 3.43 4.49
CA SER A 18 -17.27 2.10 3.94
C SER A 18 -17.29 1.03 5.03
N VAL A 19 -16.42 1.14 6.04
CA VAL A 19 -16.40 0.24 7.20
C VAL A 19 -17.62 0.46 8.10
N SER A 20 -18.00 1.72 8.36
CA SER A 20 -19.17 2.04 9.20
C SER A 20 -20.49 1.66 8.55
N ALA A 21 -20.61 1.83 7.22
CA ALA A 21 -21.72 1.30 6.43
C ALA A 21 -21.60 -0.21 6.16
N GLY A 22 -20.47 -0.80 6.56
CA GLY A 22 -19.98 -2.11 6.18
C GLY A 22 -20.85 -3.25 6.63
N GLY A 23 -21.43 -3.16 7.84
CA GLY A 23 -22.35 -4.14 8.45
C GLY A 23 -22.29 -5.54 7.79
N ASP A 24 -23.42 -5.95 7.21
CA ASP A 24 -23.55 -7.15 6.37
C ASP A 24 -23.48 -6.84 4.86
N ASN A 25 -23.06 -5.65 4.44
CA ASN A 25 -23.02 -5.23 3.03
C ASN A 25 -21.63 -5.47 2.42
N PRO A 26 -21.42 -6.56 1.66
CA PRO A 26 -20.07 -6.93 1.22
C PRO A 26 -19.47 -5.94 0.21
N LYS A 27 -20.31 -5.20 -0.52
CA LYS A 27 -19.85 -4.14 -1.46
C LYS A 27 -19.21 -2.96 -0.74
N ALA A 28 -19.63 -2.70 0.49
CA ALA A 28 -19.02 -1.66 1.31
C ALA A 28 -17.61 -2.09 1.75
N TRP A 29 -17.41 -3.36 2.11
CA TRP A 29 -16.10 -3.93 2.42
C TRP A 29 -15.17 -3.99 1.20
N ASP A 30 -15.67 -4.36 0.02
CA ASP A 30 -14.93 -4.27 -1.25
C ASP A 30 -14.41 -2.84 -1.50
N THR A 31 -15.29 -1.85 -1.31
CA THR A 31 -14.93 -0.43 -1.46
C THR A 31 -13.87 -0.01 -0.44
N ALA A 32 -13.99 -0.45 0.82
CA ALA A 32 -13.03 -0.16 1.87
C ALA A 32 -11.63 -0.70 1.53
N ILE A 33 -11.55 -1.97 1.10
CA ILE A 33 -10.28 -2.61 0.70
C ILE A 33 -9.68 -1.88 -0.51
N ARG A 34 -10.48 -1.55 -1.52
CA ARG A 34 -10.01 -0.79 -2.68
C ARG A 34 -9.41 0.54 -2.27
N ASN A 35 -10.11 1.30 -1.42
CA ASN A 35 -9.61 2.58 -0.93
C ASN A 35 -8.32 2.43 -0.13
N ALA A 36 -8.22 1.40 0.73
CA ALA A 36 -6.98 1.09 1.45
C ALA A 36 -5.83 0.77 0.49
N THR A 37 -6.08 0.01 -0.59
CA THR A 37 -5.04 -0.26 -1.59
C THR A 37 -4.57 0.98 -2.34
N VAL A 38 -5.47 1.93 -2.60
CA VAL A 38 -5.14 3.23 -3.19
C VAL A 38 -4.27 4.04 -2.25
N VAL A 39 -4.60 4.11 -0.95
CA VAL A 39 -3.76 4.82 0.04
C VAL A 39 -2.33 4.28 0.06
N LEU A 40 -2.15 2.95 0.00
CA LEU A 40 -0.81 2.39 -0.08
C LEU A 40 -0.06 2.79 -1.36
N GLU A 41 -0.74 2.83 -2.50
CA GLU A 41 -0.14 3.29 -3.76
C GLU A 41 0.24 4.77 -3.69
N ASP A 42 -0.67 5.61 -3.20
CA ASP A 42 -0.47 7.05 -3.03
C ASP A 42 0.71 7.33 -2.09
N ARG A 43 0.82 6.58 -0.99
CA ARG A 43 1.95 6.71 -0.05
C ARG A 43 3.29 6.33 -0.69
N MET A 44 3.33 5.21 -1.43
CA MET A 44 4.53 4.81 -2.20
C MET A 44 4.92 5.87 -3.23
N ARG A 45 3.95 6.47 -3.93
CA ARG A 45 4.21 7.55 -4.89
C ARG A 45 4.83 8.77 -4.21
N LYS A 46 4.23 9.20 -3.11
CA LYS A 46 4.65 10.38 -2.36
C LYS A 46 6.06 10.21 -1.81
N LEU A 47 6.31 9.11 -1.09
CA LEU A 47 7.60 8.84 -0.48
C LEU A 47 8.70 8.61 -1.52
N GLY A 48 8.39 7.87 -2.58
CA GLY A 48 9.34 7.59 -3.66
C GLY A 48 9.45 8.69 -4.72
N ASN A 49 8.78 9.83 -4.54
CA ASN A 49 8.73 10.92 -5.53
C ASN A 49 8.42 10.43 -6.96
N ILE A 50 7.53 9.44 -7.08
CA ILE A 50 7.35 8.65 -8.30
C ILE A 50 6.79 9.49 -9.43
N ASP A 51 5.97 10.49 -9.13
CA ASP A 51 5.38 11.35 -10.16
C ASP A 51 6.44 12.23 -10.85
N ASN A 52 7.63 12.42 -10.27
CA ASN A 52 8.76 13.07 -10.93
C ASN A 52 9.62 12.08 -11.74
N ILE A 53 9.56 10.79 -11.43
CA ILE A 53 10.32 9.74 -12.14
C ILE A 53 9.51 9.17 -13.31
N ASN A 54 8.26 8.77 -13.05
CA ASN A 54 7.35 8.17 -14.02
C ASN A 54 5.89 8.28 -13.55
N GLN A 55 5.21 9.34 -14.00
CA GLN A 55 3.78 9.59 -13.70
C GLN A 55 2.85 8.44 -14.10
N LYS A 56 3.22 7.66 -15.12
CA LYS A 56 2.40 6.55 -15.63
C LYS A 56 2.62 5.23 -14.90
N ALA A 57 3.64 5.15 -14.03
CA ALA A 57 3.89 3.95 -13.25
C ALA A 57 2.67 3.66 -12.35
N THR A 58 2.23 2.41 -12.26
CA THR A 58 1.13 1.97 -11.37
C THR A 58 1.46 0.59 -10.83
N GLY A 59 0.90 0.22 -9.66
CA GLY A 59 1.08 -1.12 -9.07
C GLY A 59 2.54 -1.59 -9.05
N ASN A 60 2.84 -2.71 -9.71
CA ASN A 60 4.20 -3.27 -9.76
C ASN A 60 5.23 -2.34 -10.41
N GLY A 61 4.81 -1.45 -11.31
CA GLY A 61 5.70 -0.46 -11.89
C GLY A 61 6.28 0.46 -10.82
N ILE A 62 5.45 0.88 -9.85
CA ILE A 62 5.88 1.69 -8.70
C ILE A 62 6.77 0.85 -7.78
N VAL A 63 6.35 -0.38 -7.46
CA VAL A 63 7.12 -1.28 -6.58
C VAL A 63 8.52 -1.52 -7.14
N ASN A 64 8.67 -1.72 -8.45
CA ASN A 64 9.98 -1.92 -9.07
C ASN A 64 10.85 -0.66 -9.10
N LEU A 65 10.25 0.54 -9.16
CA LEU A 65 11.00 1.78 -9.04
C LEU A 65 11.55 1.98 -7.61
N ILE A 66 10.82 1.49 -6.59
CA ILE A 66 11.23 1.64 -5.19
C ILE A 66 12.18 0.52 -4.76
N PHE A 67 11.85 -0.74 -5.07
CA PHE A 67 12.51 -1.94 -4.55
C PHE A 67 13.07 -2.88 -5.64
N GLY A 68 13.12 -2.44 -6.91
CA GLY A 68 13.67 -3.26 -7.99
C GLY A 68 15.15 -3.60 -7.79
N SER A 69 15.62 -4.67 -8.44
CA SER A 69 17.03 -5.09 -8.35
C SER A 69 18.01 -4.16 -9.08
N ASN A 70 17.52 -3.25 -9.93
CA ASN A 70 18.35 -2.35 -10.71
C ASN A 70 17.80 -0.92 -10.73
N LYS A 71 18.64 0.05 -10.34
CA LYS A 71 18.33 1.49 -10.29
C LYS A 71 17.03 1.80 -9.53
N SER A 72 16.82 1.15 -8.39
CA SER A 72 15.69 1.43 -7.51
C SER A 72 16.10 2.36 -6.37
N LEU A 73 15.11 3.06 -5.80
CA LEU A 73 15.34 4.07 -4.77
C LEU A 73 15.94 3.52 -3.48
N GLN A 74 15.64 2.27 -3.15
CA GLN A 74 16.10 1.62 -1.92
C GLN A 74 17.34 0.73 -2.14
N LYS A 75 17.89 0.68 -3.36
CA LYS A 75 18.97 -0.25 -3.72
C LYS A 75 20.21 -0.13 -2.82
N ASP A 76 20.60 1.10 -2.50
CA ASP A 76 21.81 1.37 -1.73
C ASP A 76 21.52 1.57 -0.23
N LYS A 77 20.24 1.46 0.17
CA LYS A 77 19.74 1.68 1.53
C LYS A 77 19.38 0.38 2.25
N LEU A 78 18.99 -0.64 1.48
CA LEU A 78 18.60 -1.94 2.00
C LEU A 78 19.58 -3.03 1.53
N PRO A 79 19.85 -4.05 2.37
CA PRO A 79 20.48 -5.28 1.92
C PRO A 79 19.70 -5.91 0.76
N SER A 80 20.40 -6.61 -0.14
CA SER A 80 19.78 -7.20 -1.34
C SER A 80 18.62 -8.16 -1.03
N GLU A 81 18.72 -8.93 0.05
CA GLU A 81 17.68 -9.87 0.49
C GLU A 81 16.44 -9.12 0.99
N GLU A 82 16.62 -8.04 1.76
CA GLU A 82 15.51 -7.22 2.22
C GLU A 82 14.84 -6.50 1.05
N LEU A 83 15.63 -5.94 0.13
CA LEU A 83 15.13 -5.29 -1.08
C LEU A 83 14.23 -6.23 -1.89
N GLU A 84 14.65 -7.49 -2.07
CA GLU A 84 13.85 -8.53 -2.71
C GLU A 84 12.58 -8.86 -1.92
N ALA A 85 12.69 -9.02 -0.60
CA ALA A 85 11.54 -9.31 0.26
C ALA A 85 10.49 -8.20 0.20
N TYR A 86 10.90 -6.92 0.24
CA TYR A 86 10.01 -5.77 0.07
C TYR A 86 9.38 -5.77 -1.33
N ARG A 87 10.17 -5.96 -2.39
CA ARG A 87 9.64 -6.02 -3.77
C ARG A 87 8.56 -7.09 -3.89
N ASP A 88 8.81 -8.28 -3.36
CA ASP A 88 7.92 -9.43 -3.50
C ASP A 88 6.65 -9.28 -2.66
N LEU A 89 6.79 -8.79 -1.42
CA LEU A 89 5.65 -8.51 -0.53
C LEU A 89 4.69 -7.48 -1.15
N TYR A 90 5.21 -6.33 -1.58
CA TYR A 90 4.38 -5.24 -2.11
C TYR A 90 3.81 -5.58 -3.49
N SER A 91 4.58 -6.24 -4.36
CA SER A 91 4.09 -6.71 -5.66
C SER A 91 3.02 -7.78 -5.49
N GLY A 92 3.24 -8.75 -4.60
CA GLY A 92 2.29 -9.83 -4.30
C GLY A 92 0.97 -9.29 -3.77
N LYS A 93 1.04 -8.40 -2.77
CA LYS A 93 -0.12 -7.68 -2.22
C LYS A 93 -0.90 -6.94 -3.31
N MET A 94 -0.20 -6.14 -4.13
CA MET A 94 -0.85 -5.35 -5.18
C MET A 94 -1.55 -6.23 -6.19
N LYS A 95 -0.92 -7.33 -6.64
CA LYS A 95 -1.55 -8.29 -7.56
C LYS A 95 -2.73 -9.01 -6.92
N LEU A 96 -2.60 -9.46 -5.68
CA LEU A 96 -3.62 -10.29 -5.04
C LEU A 96 -4.90 -9.49 -4.77
N PHE A 97 -4.81 -8.39 -4.03
CA PHE A 97 -5.99 -7.67 -3.56
C PHE A 97 -6.59 -6.76 -4.63
N ARG A 98 -5.76 -6.06 -5.41
CA ARG A 98 -6.28 -5.20 -6.48
C ARG A 98 -7.04 -6.03 -7.49
N ASN A 99 -6.53 -7.19 -7.91
CA ASN A 99 -7.20 -8.00 -8.91
C ASN A 99 -8.42 -8.75 -8.35
N ARG A 100 -8.34 -9.27 -7.12
CA ARG A 100 -9.46 -10.00 -6.50
C ARG A 100 -10.69 -9.12 -6.29
N TYR A 101 -10.49 -7.88 -5.83
CA TYR A 101 -11.57 -6.97 -5.48
C TYR A 101 -11.96 -6.03 -6.64
N ALA A 102 -11.03 -5.61 -7.52
CA ALA A 102 -11.40 -4.81 -8.70
C ALA A 102 -12.26 -5.57 -9.73
N HIS A 103 -12.16 -6.91 -9.77
CA HIS A 103 -12.93 -7.74 -10.70
C HIS A 103 -14.17 -8.40 -10.08
N ARG A 104 -14.59 -8.02 -8.87
CA ARG A 104 -15.83 -8.46 -8.19
C ARG A 104 -16.01 -9.99 -8.09
N PHE A 105 -14.92 -10.75 -8.01
CA PHE A 105 -15.02 -12.21 -7.98
C PHE A 105 -15.54 -12.75 -6.65
N ILE A 106 -15.30 -12.04 -5.54
CA ILE A 106 -15.69 -12.46 -4.19
C ILE A 106 -16.04 -11.22 -3.37
N ASP A 107 -17.22 -11.26 -2.77
CA ASP A 107 -17.72 -10.29 -1.80
C ASP A 107 -17.06 -10.59 -0.43
N PRO A 108 -16.14 -9.73 0.07
CA PRO A 108 -15.41 -10.00 1.30
C PRO A 108 -16.35 -9.97 2.50
N LYS A 109 -16.16 -10.89 3.44
CA LYS A 109 -16.81 -10.83 4.74
C LYS A 109 -16.25 -9.68 5.58
N PRO A 110 -17.01 -9.15 6.54
CA PRO A 110 -16.54 -8.07 7.41
C PRO A 110 -15.21 -8.37 8.11
N GLU A 111 -15.04 -9.60 8.59
CA GLU A 111 -13.82 -10.02 9.31
C GLU A 111 -12.61 -10.01 8.36
N GLU A 112 -12.74 -10.61 7.19
CA GLU A 112 -11.68 -10.64 6.16
C GLU A 112 -11.33 -9.23 5.68
N GLY A 113 -12.34 -8.38 5.48
CA GLY A 113 -12.13 -6.99 5.09
C GLY A 113 -11.39 -6.18 6.15
N GLY A 114 -11.73 -6.37 7.43
CA GLY A 114 -11.01 -5.76 8.56
C GLY A 114 -9.54 -6.19 8.62
N GLU A 115 -9.27 -7.49 8.51
CA GLU A 115 -7.91 -8.04 8.53
C GLU A 115 -7.05 -7.48 7.39
N ILE A 116 -7.61 -7.36 6.19
CA ILE A 116 -6.90 -6.78 5.04
C ILE A 116 -6.57 -5.30 5.27
N ILE A 117 -7.48 -4.52 5.86
CA ILE A 117 -7.22 -3.11 6.18
C ILE A 117 -6.10 -2.98 7.22
N VAL A 118 -6.12 -3.82 8.26
CA VAL A 118 -5.06 -3.84 9.28
C VAL A 118 -3.72 -4.28 8.67
N PHE A 119 -3.72 -5.25 7.76
CA PHE A 119 -2.51 -5.62 7.02
C PHE A 119 -1.97 -4.47 6.17
N ILE A 120 -2.84 -3.72 5.48
CA ILE A 120 -2.42 -2.53 4.72
C ILE A 120 -1.85 -1.44 5.65
N ASN A 121 -2.44 -1.26 6.83
CA ASN A 121 -1.89 -0.35 7.85
C ASN A 121 -0.48 -0.74 8.28
N LEU A 122 -0.22 -2.04 8.48
CA LEU A 122 1.13 -2.53 8.78
C LEU A 122 2.10 -2.19 7.64
N LEU A 123 1.70 -2.40 6.39
CA LEU A 123 2.54 -2.05 5.23
C LEU A 123 2.83 -0.55 5.15
N LEU A 124 1.84 0.31 5.43
CA LEU A 124 2.06 1.77 5.51
C LEU A 124 3.14 2.11 6.54
N LYS A 125 3.04 1.56 7.75
CA LYS A 125 4.05 1.76 8.80
C LYS A 125 5.44 1.26 8.40
N MET A 126 5.51 0.11 7.73
CA MET A 126 6.77 -0.41 7.21
C MET A 126 7.37 0.51 6.15
N LEU A 127 6.56 1.11 5.27
CA LEU A 127 7.04 2.11 4.29
C LEU A 127 7.53 3.37 4.99
N ASP A 128 6.77 3.91 5.94
CA ASP A 128 7.10 5.16 6.62
C ASP A 128 8.39 5.06 7.45
N ASN A 129 8.76 3.84 7.88
CA ASN A 129 9.98 3.56 8.61
C ASN A 129 11.23 3.36 7.72
N LEU A 130 11.07 3.32 6.40
CA LEU A 130 12.22 3.27 5.49
C LEU A 130 12.92 4.62 5.42
N ASP A 131 14.21 4.58 5.07
CA ASP A 131 14.95 5.78 4.73
C ASP A 131 14.57 6.26 3.32
N TRP A 132 13.97 7.44 3.22
CA TRP A 132 13.57 8.07 1.95
C TRP A 132 14.43 9.25 1.54
N GLU A 133 15.43 9.65 2.33
CA GLU A 133 16.30 10.77 2.00
C GLU A 133 17.15 10.42 0.77
N THR A 134 16.86 11.02 -0.36
CA THR A 134 17.83 11.02 -1.47
C THR A 134 18.95 11.94 -1.04
N GLU A 135 20.20 11.45 -0.97
CA GLU A 135 21.36 12.34 -0.82
C GLU A 135 21.22 13.43 -1.87
N ASN A 136 20.92 14.65 -1.42
CA ASN A 136 20.95 15.81 -2.29
C ASN A 136 22.42 15.96 -2.68
N GLU A 137 22.75 15.66 -3.93
CA GLU A 137 24.04 16.03 -4.54
C GLU A 137 24.17 17.57 -4.50
N ASN A 138 24.60 18.09 -3.36
CA ASN A 138 25.23 19.39 -3.26
C ASN A 138 26.73 19.18 -3.57
N THR A 139 27.05 19.14 -4.86
CA THR A 139 28.41 19.41 -5.38
C THR A 139 28.34 20.01 -6.76
#